data_AF-A0A177DAM3-F1
#
_entry.id   AF-A0A177DAM3-F1
#
_cell.length_a   1.000
_cell.length_b   1.000
_cell.length_c   1.000
_cell.angle_alpha   90.00
_cell.angle_beta   90.00
_cell.angle_gamma   90.00
#
_symmetry.space_group_name_H-M   'P 1'
#
loop_
_entity.id
_entity.type
_entity.pdbx_description
1 polymer ?
#
loop_
_entity_poly.entity_id
_entity_poly.type
_entity_poly.pdbx_seq_one_letter_code
_entity_poly.pdbx_strand_id
1 'polypeptide(L)'
;MAPSWMEKFITRGEPPIPDPLRASSQPTLSLNYSALAEHRRVLSAPGEHTSRYVVTRKSIMGAWGSKCSVTVPTNSDQEIALIDFHAFHYDIKFPLRDHHMDISTAKRRFDASGGLGELHWKATGMQIAGAASWELRDETSLVMVVEIDQTQTNGRISVWREKLDGQTMEELVVVGIAQIEEYKRMLRQSKTSAVGVILN
;
A
#
# COMPACT_ATOMS: atom_id res chain seq x y z
N MET A 1 20.69 -7.67 -14.01
CA MET A 1 19.32 -7.63 -14.55
C MET A 1 18.34 -7.59 -13.39
N ALA A 2 17.31 -6.75 -13.43
CA ALA A 2 16.28 -6.76 -12.39
C ALA A 2 15.46 -8.06 -12.47
N PRO A 3 15.01 -8.64 -11.35
CA PRO A 3 14.13 -9.80 -11.37
C PRO A 3 12.84 -9.53 -12.17
N SER A 4 12.29 -10.52 -12.88
CA SER A 4 11.08 -10.38 -13.72
C SER A 4 9.84 -9.89 -12.96
N TRP A 5 9.74 -10.19 -11.67
CA TRP A 5 8.67 -9.65 -10.82
C TRP A 5 8.78 -8.14 -10.61
N MET A 6 10.01 -7.60 -10.62
CA MET A 6 10.30 -6.18 -10.45
C MET A 6 10.03 -5.40 -11.73
N GLU A 7 10.09 -6.06 -12.91
CA GLU A 7 9.65 -5.47 -14.18
C GLU A 7 8.18 -5.04 -14.16
N LYS A 8 7.34 -5.65 -13.29
CA LYS A 8 5.94 -5.20 -13.07
C LYS A 8 5.85 -3.80 -12.43
N PHE A 9 6.93 -3.33 -11.81
CA PHE A 9 7.03 -2.03 -11.15
C PHE A 9 8.04 -1.07 -11.78
N ILE A 10 9.01 -1.59 -12.55
CA ILE A 10 9.98 -0.79 -13.30
C ILE A 10 9.39 -0.48 -14.68
N THR A 11 8.96 0.76 -14.90
CA THR A 11 8.72 1.28 -16.23
C THR A 11 10.05 1.30 -17.00
N ARG A 12 10.19 0.49 -18.07
CA ARG A 12 11.32 0.60 -19.00
C ARG A 12 11.17 1.94 -19.75
N GLY A 13 11.89 2.97 -19.30
CA GLY A 13 11.83 4.33 -19.85
C GLY A 13 12.60 5.33 -18.98
N GLU A 14 12.46 6.63 -19.27
CA GLU A 14 12.94 7.71 -18.39
C GLU A 14 12.44 7.52 -16.95
N PRO A 15 13.24 7.89 -15.93
CA PRO A 15 12.83 7.71 -14.54
C PRO A 15 11.49 8.41 -14.31
N PRO A 16 10.47 7.71 -13.80
CA PRO A 16 9.15 8.28 -13.66
C PRO A 16 9.20 9.53 -12.76
N ILE A 17 8.99 10.70 -13.38
CA ILE A 17 9.09 11.99 -12.71
C ILE A 17 7.98 12.10 -11.66
N PRO A 18 8.32 12.32 -10.37
CA PRO A 18 7.34 12.61 -9.32
C PRO A 18 6.46 13.82 -9.65
N ASP A 19 5.22 13.81 -9.16
CA ASP A 19 4.33 14.95 -9.31
C ASP A 19 4.91 16.21 -8.62
N PRO A 20 4.96 17.39 -9.29
CA PRO A 20 5.51 18.62 -8.73
C PRO A 20 4.85 19.05 -7.40
N LEU A 21 3.58 18.67 -7.18
CA LEU A 21 2.87 18.97 -5.93
C LEU A 21 3.58 18.43 -4.69
N ARG A 22 4.35 17.34 -4.84
CA ARG A 22 5.14 16.76 -3.75
C ARG A 22 6.23 17.69 -3.24
N ALA A 23 6.73 18.60 -4.07
CA ALA A 23 7.75 19.58 -3.71
C ALA A 23 7.15 20.94 -3.33
N SER A 24 5.98 21.30 -3.87
CA SER A 24 5.39 22.62 -3.70
C SER A 24 4.33 22.71 -2.59
N SER A 25 3.86 21.58 -2.05
CA SER A 25 2.75 21.55 -1.09
C SER A 25 2.88 20.43 -0.06
N GLN A 26 2.17 20.58 1.06
CA GLN A 26 2.03 19.53 2.08
C GLN A 26 0.78 18.69 1.80
N PRO A 27 0.81 17.39 2.10
CA PRO A 27 -0.38 16.54 1.97
C PRO A 27 -1.44 16.89 3.01
N THR A 28 -2.71 16.69 2.67
CA THR A 28 -3.85 16.82 3.58
C THR A 28 -3.78 15.85 4.76
N LEU A 29 -3.29 14.64 4.52
CA LEU A 29 -3.05 13.62 5.53
C LEU A 29 -1.69 12.97 5.30
N SER A 30 -0.94 12.72 6.36
CA SER A 30 0.30 11.94 6.33
C SER A 30 0.31 10.95 7.48
N LEU A 31 0.60 9.69 7.18
CA LEU A 31 0.67 8.59 8.13
C LEU A 31 1.98 7.84 7.95
N ASN A 32 2.72 7.70 9.04
CA ASN A 32 3.91 6.87 9.11
C ASN A 32 3.47 5.43 9.35
N TYR A 33 3.80 4.55 8.41
CA TYR A 33 3.66 3.11 8.55
C TYR A 33 4.96 2.58 9.18
N SER A 34 4.83 1.90 10.32
CA SER A 34 5.99 1.40 11.08
C SER A 34 5.83 -0.05 11.51
N ALA A 35 6.95 -0.77 11.55
CA ALA A 35 7.00 -2.13 12.09
C ALA A 35 7.13 -2.13 13.61
N LEU A 36 6.24 -2.85 14.31
CA LEU A 36 6.24 -2.92 15.78
C LEU A 36 6.59 -4.33 16.31
N ALA A 37 6.04 -5.36 15.71
CA ALA A 37 6.39 -6.76 15.94
C ALA A 37 6.38 -7.52 14.61
N GLU A 38 6.83 -8.77 14.54
CA GLU A 38 7.06 -9.48 13.26
C GLU A 38 5.91 -9.34 12.26
N HIS A 39 4.67 -9.52 12.73
CA HIS A 39 3.44 -9.51 11.92
C HIS A 39 2.49 -8.33 12.20
N ARG A 40 2.90 -7.35 13.03
CA ARG A 40 2.08 -6.20 13.42
C ARG A 40 2.71 -4.88 12.98
N ARG A 41 1.89 -4.02 12.39
CA ARG A 41 2.26 -2.68 11.91
C ARG A 41 1.32 -1.65 12.48
N VAL A 42 1.80 -0.44 12.58
CA VAL A 42 1.03 0.70 13.08
C VAL A 42 1.12 1.84 12.08
N LEU A 43 0.03 2.60 11.97
CA LEU A 43 -0.01 3.86 11.26
C LEU A 43 -0.33 4.97 12.25
N SER A 44 0.55 5.97 12.34
CA SER A 44 0.39 7.15 13.20
C SER A 44 0.69 8.41 12.40
N ALA A 45 0.03 9.53 12.73
CA ALA A 45 0.43 10.79 12.11
C ALA A 45 1.83 11.22 12.61
N PRO A 46 2.57 12.05 11.85
CA PRO A 46 3.84 12.60 12.30
C PRO A 46 3.74 13.27 13.67
N GLY A 47 4.56 12.84 14.62
CA GLY A 47 4.57 13.37 15.99
C GLY A 47 3.50 12.79 16.92
N GLU A 48 2.58 11.95 16.43
CA GLU A 48 1.59 11.28 17.28
C GLU A 48 2.14 9.97 17.85
N HIS A 49 1.92 9.77 19.16
CA HIS A 49 2.23 8.50 19.83
C HIS A 49 1.08 7.47 19.72
N THR A 50 -0.13 7.95 19.44
CA THR A 50 -1.31 7.11 19.29
C THR A 50 -1.42 6.62 17.85
N SER A 51 -1.52 5.30 17.66
CA SER A 51 -1.76 4.71 16.34
C SER A 51 -3.21 4.91 15.92
N ARG A 52 -3.40 5.43 14.71
CA ARG A 52 -4.71 5.58 14.07
C ARG A 52 -5.20 4.27 13.49
N TYR A 53 -4.29 3.49 12.92
CA TYR A 53 -4.59 2.16 12.39
C TYR A 53 -3.54 1.15 12.83
N VAL A 54 -3.97 -0.10 12.98
CA VAL A 54 -3.09 -1.26 13.19
C VAL A 54 -3.32 -2.24 12.05
N VAL A 55 -2.23 -2.75 11.48
CA VAL A 55 -2.28 -3.81 10.46
C VAL A 55 -1.70 -5.08 11.05
N THR A 56 -2.47 -6.16 11.01
CA THR A 56 -2.07 -7.47 11.49
C THR A 56 -2.08 -8.46 10.33
N ARG A 57 -0.91 -9.01 9.99
CA ARG A 57 -0.81 -10.11 9.01
C ARG A 57 -1.41 -11.37 9.61
N LYS A 58 -2.23 -12.09 8.86
CA LYS A 58 -2.79 -13.40 9.23
C LYS A 58 -1.92 -14.51 8.63
N SER A 59 -1.88 -15.65 9.33
CA SER A 59 -1.24 -16.88 8.86
C SER A 59 -2.27 -17.74 8.14
N ILE A 60 -1.95 -18.21 6.94
CA ILE A 60 -2.72 -19.20 6.21
C ILE A 60 -1.77 -20.37 5.93
N MET A 61 -2.05 -21.54 6.52
CA MET A 61 -1.21 -22.74 6.39
C MET A 61 0.28 -22.49 6.74
N GLY A 62 0.55 -21.63 7.73
CA GLY A 62 1.92 -21.30 8.16
C GLY A 62 2.60 -20.19 7.35
N ALA A 63 2.00 -19.73 6.25
CA ALA A 63 2.50 -18.59 5.47
C ALA A 63 1.83 -17.28 5.93
N TRP A 64 2.64 -16.26 6.22
CA TRP A 64 2.16 -14.98 6.75
C TRP A 64 2.03 -13.88 5.67
N GLY A 65 0.95 -13.11 5.79
CA GLY A 65 0.75 -11.90 4.99
C GLY A 65 0.23 -12.15 3.58
N SER A 66 -0.37 -13.33 3.34
CA SER A 66 -1.36 -13.52 2.27
C SER A 66 -2.69 -12.85 2.61
N LYS A 67 -2.94 -12.55 3.89
CA LYS A 67 -4.11 -11.82 4.35
C LYS A 67 -3.73 -10.85 5.46
N CYS A 68 -4.33 -9.66 5.49
CA CYS A 68 -4.11 -8.64 6.51
C CYS A 68 -5.46 -8.14 7.06
N SER A 69 -5.52 -7.90 8.36
CA SER A 69 -6.62 -7.17 9.02
C SER A 69 -6.15 -5.77 9.37
N VAL A 70 -7.01 -4.78 9.13
CA VAL A 70 -6.80 -3.39 9.52
C VAL A 70 -7.83 -3.02 10.58
N THR A 71 -7.35 -2.58 11.75
CA THR A 71 -8.19 -2.18 12.87
C THR A 71 -7.93 -0.73 13.27
N VAL A 72 -8.92 -0.11 13.92
CA VAL A 72 -8.82 1.23 14.53
C VAL A 72 -8.72 1.07 16.05
N PRO A 73 -7.52 1.28 16.65
CA PRO A 73 -7.31 1.02 18.09
C PRO A 73 -8.19 1.89 18.99
N THR A 74 -8.45 3.13 18.58
CA THR A 74 -9.27 4.08 19.35
C THR A 74 -10.75 3.71 19.38
N ASN A 75 -11.19 2.77 18.54
CA ASN A 75 -12.57 2.28 18.51
C ASN A 75 -12.65 0.81 18.92
N SER A 76 -12.10 0.46 20.09
CA SER A 76 -12.11 -0.90 20.64
C SER A 76 -11.55 -1.96 19.68
N ASP A 77 -10.46 -1.63 18.98
CA ASP A 77 -9.83 -2.48 17.97
C ASP A 77 -10.80 -2.95 16.86
N GLN A 78 -11.78 -2.14 16.50
CA GLN A 78 -12.74 -2.44 15.43
C GLN A 78 -12.02 -2.73 14.11
N GLU A 79 -12.29 -3.90 13.52
CA GLU A 79 -11.82 -4.27 12.17
C GLU A 79 -12.59 -3.47 11.12
N ILE A 80 -11.89 -2.57 10.44
CA ILE A 80 -12.45 -1.72 9.39
C ILE A 80 -12.23 -2.32 8.00
N ALA A 81 -11.18 -3.11 7.82
CA ALA A 81 -10.88 -3.72 6.55
C ALA A 81 -10.14 -5.06 6.66
N LEU A 82 -10.38 -5.90 5.66
CA LEU A 82 -9.72 -7.17 5.44
C LEU A 82 -9.12 -7.16 4.03
N ILE A 83 -7.82 -7.37 3.94
CA ILE A 83 -7.08 -7.39 2.67
C ILE A 83 -6.67 -8.84 2.39
N ASP A 84 -7.02 -9.38 1.22
CA ASP A 84 -6.67 -10.73 0.78
C ASP A 84 -5.82 -10.65 -0.49
N PHE A 85 -4.59 -11.18 -0.45
CA PHE A 85 -3.63 -11.07 -1.53
C PHE A 85 -3.55 -12.37 -2.32
N HIS A 86 -3.85 -12.26 -3.61
CA HIS A 86 -3.75 -13.35 -4.57
C HIS A 86 -2.54 -13.14 -5.51
N ALA A 87 -2.30 -14.08 -6.43
CA ALA A 87 -1.13 -14.03 -7.31
C ALA A 87 -1.15 -12.81 -8.28
N PHE A 88 -2.32 -12.38 -8.70
CA PHE A 88 -2.50 -11.38 -9.78
C PHE A 88 -3.48 -10.25 -9.45
N HIS A 89 -4.06 -10.28 -8.25
CA HIS A 89 -4.99 -9.28 -7.74
C HIS A 89 -4.98 -9.34 -6.21
N TYR A 90 -5.62 -8.37 -5.59
CA TYR A 90 -5.91 -8.41 -4.16
C TYR A 90 -7.28 -7.79 -3.89
N ASP A 91 -7.97 -8.37 -2.93
CA ASP A 91 -9.28 -7.93 -2.49
C ASP A 91 -9.15 -7.08 -1.23
N ILE A 92 -9.92 -6.00 -1.15
CA ILE A 92 -10.12 -5.22 0.07
C ILE A 92 -11.60 -5.25 0.41
N LYS A 93 -11.94 -5.76 1.59
CA LYS A 93 -13.31 -5.81 2.10
C LYS A 93 -13.44 -4.86 3.28
N PHE A 94 -14.48 -4.05 3.30
CA PHE A 94 -14.86 -3.15 4.39
C PHE A 94 -16.16 -3.65 5.04
N PRO A 95 -16.08 -4.54 6.06
CA PRO A 95 -17.24 -5.27 6.57
C PRO A 95 -18.33 -4.37 7.15
N LEU A 96 -17.96 -3.19 7.68
CA LEU A 96 -18.89 -2.27 8.34
C LEU A 96 -19.82 -1.53 7.38
N ARG A 97 -19.47 -1.45 6.09
CA ARG A 97 -20.23 -0.70 5.08
C ARG A 97 -20.56 -1.49 3.81
N ASP A 98 -20.45 -2.82 3.87
CA ASP A 98 -20.69 -3.75 2.75
C ASP A 98 -20.02 -3.30 1.44
N HIS A 99 -18.77 -2.84 1.55
CA HIS A 99 -18.00 -2.35 0.41
C HIS A 99 -16.82 -3.28 0.14
N HIS A 100 -16.57 -3.56 -1.14
CA HIS A 100 -15.50 -4.44 -1.62
C HIS A 100 -14.82 -3.83 -2.84
N MET A 101 -13.51 -3.97 -2.90
CA MET A 101 -12.67 -3.57 -4.01
C MET A 101 -11.83 -4.78 -4.46
N ASP A 102 -11.78 -5.04 -5.76
CA ASP A 102 -10.83 -5.95 -6.39
C ASP A 102 -9.83 -5.12 -7.20
N ILE A 103 -8.55 -5.22 -6.84
CA ILE A 103 -7.49 -4.45 -7.49
C ILE A 103 -6.51 -5.38 -8.19
N SER A 104 -6.49 -5.30 -9.51
CA SER A 104 -5.55 -6.06 -10.33
C SER A 104 -4.13 -5.49 -10.22
N THR A 105 -3.17 -6.37 -9.88
CA THR A 105 -1.75 -6.00 -9.81
C THR A 105 -1.16 -5.71 -11.19
N ALA A 106 -1.76 -6.24 -12.25
CA ALA A 106 -1.34 -6.02 -13.64
C ALA A 106 -1.90 -4.72 -14.22
N LYS A 107 -3.21 -4.48 -14.05
CA LYS A 107 -3.84 -3.26 -14.59
C LYS A 107 -3.43 -2.03 -13.79
N ARG A 108 -3.19 -2.17 -12.49
CA ARG A 108 -2.83 -1.07 -11.58
C ARG A 108 -3.85 0.07 -11.60
N ARG A 109 -5.12 -0.28 -11.83
CA ARG A 109 -6.27 0.62 -11.91
C ARG A 109 -7.46 0.02 -11.18
N PHE A 110 -8.30 0.85 -10.59
CA PHE A 110 -9.53 0.45 -9.91
C PHE A 110 -10.48 1.64 -9.74
N ASP A 111 -11.77 1.36 -9.60
CA ASP A 111 -12.77 2.39 -9.28
C ASP A 111 -12.79 2.63 -7.76
N ALA A 112 -12.64 3.89 -7.37
CA ALA A 112 -12.70 4.32 -5.97
C ALA A 112 -14.08 4.88 -5.63
N SER A 113 -14.46 4.81 -4.36
CA SER A 113 -15.68 5.43 -3.85
C SER A 113 -15.54 6.96 -3.68
N GLY A 114 -16.60 7.62 -3.20
CA GLY A 114 -16.54 9.04 -2.86
C GLY A 114 -16.46 10.02 -4.04
N GLY A 115 -16.75 9.57 -5.26
CA GLY A 115 -16.70 10.42 -6.46
C GLY A 115 -15.28 10.62 -7.03
N LEU A 116 -14.30 9.82 -6.59
CA LEU A 116 -12.94 9.84 -7.13
C LEU A 116 -12.80 9.21 -8.52
N GLY A 117 -13.75 8.36 -8.93
CA GLY A 117 -13.73 7.68 -10.22
C GLY A 117 -12.62 6.63 -10.33
N GLU A 118 -12.10 6.42 -11.55
CA GLU A 118 -11.00 5.49 -11.80
C GLU A 118 -9.68 6.07 -11.27
N LEU A 119 -9.02 5.33 -10.40
CA LEU A 119 -7.68 5.63 -9.89
C LEU A 119 -6.65 4.67 -10.50
N HIS A 120 -5.43 5.16 -10.69
CA HIS A 120 -4.32 4.37 -11.21
C HIS A 120 -3.01 4.59 -10.47
N TRP A 121 -2.26 3.50 -10.27
CA TRP A 121 -0.95 3.53 -9.66
C TRP A 121 0.15 3.78 -10.70
N LYS A 122 0.95 4.81 -10.47
CA LYS A 122 2.19 5.10 -11.17
C LYS A 122 3.37 4.86 -10.23
N ALA A 123 4.36 4.07 -10.64
CA ALA A 123 5.58 3.91 -9.86
C ALA A 123 6.48 5.13 -10.07
N THR A 124 7.15 5.64 -9.03
CA THR A 124 7.97 6.88 -9.12
C THR A 124 9.40 6.77 -8.60
N GLY A 125 9.72 5.72 -7.84
CA GLY A 125 11.05 5.64 -7.21
C GLY A 125 11.41 4.23 -6.78
N MET A 126 11.31 3.27 -7.70
CA MET A 126 11.64 1.87 -7.44
C MET A 126 13.15 1.66 -7.45
N GLN A 127 13.71 1.21 -6.33
CA GLN A 127 15.09 0.75 -6.23
C GLN A 127 15.16 -0.77 -6.09
N ILE A 128 16.14 -1.38 -6.76
CA ILE A 128 16.36 -2.83 -6.65
C ILE A 128 16.72 -3.16 -5.20
N ALA A 129 15.89 -3.98 -4.55
CA ALA A 129 16.07 -4.39 -3.16
C ALA A 129 16.25 -3.20 -2.18
N GLY A 130 15.60 -2.07 -2.48
CA GLY A 130 15.69 -0.85 -1.67
C GLY A 130 14.36 -0.13 -1.54
N ALA A 131 14.43 1.19 -1.45
CA ALA A 131 13.27 2.08 -1.36
C ALA A 131 12.33 1.92 -2.57
N ALA A 132 11.06 2.23 -2.34
CA ALA A 132 10.05 2.21 -3.38
C ALA A 132 9.05 3.33 -3.15
N SER A 133 8.50 3.90 -4.23
CA SER A 133 7.43 4.88 -4.13
C SER A 133 6.46 4.78 -5.30
N TRP A 134 5.20 5.07 -4.99
CA TRP A 134 4.08 5.06 -5.93
C TRP A 134 3.20 6.29 -5.72
N GLU A 135 2.66 6.79 -6.83
CA GLU A 135 1.62 7.80 -6.87
C GLU A 135 0.31 7.12 -7.29
N LEU A 136 -0.74 7.35 -6.51
CA LEU A 136 -2.11 7.10 -6.92
C LEU A 136 -2.67 8.39 -7.51
N ARG A 137 -3.18 8.31 -8.73
CA ARG A 137 -3.69 9.45 -9.49
C ARG A 137 -5.06 9.12 -10.05
N ASP A 138 -5.91 10.13 -10.20
CA ASP A 138 -7.04 10.04 -11.11
C ASP A 138 -6.67 10.61 -12.48
N GLU A 139 -7.66 10.86 -13.34
CA GLU A 139 -7.46 11.45 -14.66
C GLU A 139 -6.84 12.86 -14.62
N THR A 140 -6.97 13.57 -13.49
CA THR A 140 -6.69 15.00 -13.39
C THR A 140 -5.48 15.33 -12.53
N SER A 141 -5.27 14.63 -11.40
CA SER A 141 -4.23 15.00 -10.45
C SER A 141 -3.78 13.88 -9.51
N LEU A 142 -2.73 14.19 -8.75
CA LEU A 142 -2.27 13.36 -7.63
C LEU A 142 -3.36 13.23 -6.56
N VAL A 143 -3.59 12.01 -6.09
CA VAL A 143 -4.53 11.69 -5.01
C VAL A 143 -3.77 11.26 -3.75
N MET A 144 -2.82 10.33 -3.88
CA MET A 144 -2.07 9.78 -2.76
C MET A 144 -0.64 9.40 -3.19
N VAL A 145 0.31 9.46 -2.28
CA VAL A 145 1.66 8.93 -2.44
C VAL A 145 1.89 7.87 -1.36
N VAL A 146 2.45 6.74 -1.78
CA VAL A 146 2.89 5.66 -0.91
C VAL A 146 4.40 5.49 -1.08
N GLU A 147 5.12 5.45 0.04
CA GLU A 147 6.57 5.34 0.08
C GLU A 147 7.00 4.25 1.05
N ILE A 148 8.10 3.59 0.72
CA ILE A 148 8.77 2.58 1.55
C ILE A 148 10.24 2.95 1.64
N ASP A 149 10.79 2.85 2.85
CA ASP A 149 12.17 3.20 3.14
C ASP A 149 13.18 2.19 2.56
N GLN A 150 14.47 2.53 2.61
CA GLN A 150 15.54 1.68 2.10
C GLN A 150 15.58 0.31 2.79
N THR A 151 15.23 0.26 4.07
CA THR A 151 15.21 -0.97 4.86
C THR A 151 13.99 -1.84 4.59
N GLN A 152 13.04 -1.34 3.79
CA GLN A 152 11.76 -1.98 3.46
C GLN A 152 10.91 -2.30 4.71
N THR A 153 11.23 -1.68 5.83
CA THR A 153 10.60 -1.93 7.12
C THR A 153 9.49 -0.90 7.34
N ASN A 154 9.81 0.37 7.10
CA ASN A 154 8.92 1.49 7.33
C ASN A 154 8.41 2.06 6.01
N GLY A 155 7.39 2.90 6.10
CA GLY A 155 6.82 3.57 4.96
C GLY A 155 5.99 4.78 5.36
N ARG A 156 5.45 5.44 4.36
CA ARG A 156 4.59 6.61 4.54
C ARG A 156 3.46 6.56 3.54
N ILE A 157 2.26 6.88 4.00
CA ILE A 157 1.08 7.06 3.18
C ILE A 157 0.67 8.51 3.34
N SER A 158 0.62 9.27 2.25
CA SER A 158 0.17 10.66 2.31
C SER A 158 -0.86 10.96 1.22
N VAL A 159 -1.95 11.61 1.60
CA VAL A 159 -3.10 11.93 0.74
C VAL A 159 -3.08 13.42 0.43
N TRP A 160 -3.12 13.78 -0.86
CA TRP A 160 -3.13 15.16 -1.35
C TRP A 160 -4.54 15.66 -1.69
N ARG A 161 -5.48 14.76 -1.96
CA ARG A 161 -6.85 15.16 -2.28
C ARG A 161 -7.54 15.73 -1.04
N GLU A 162 -8.02 16.97 -1.18
CA GLU A 162 -8.76 17.67 -0.14
C GLU A 162 -10.26 17.31 -0.15
N LYS A 163 -10.96 17.67 0.94
CA LYS A 163 -12.43 17.58 1.08
C LYS A 163 -13.03 16.19 0.84
N LEU A 164 -12.24 15.15 1.09
CA LEU A 164 -12.74 13.78 1.14
C LEU A 164 -13.60 13.57 2.38
N ASP A 165 -14.69 12.83 2.25
CA ASP A 165 -15.41 12.30 3.40
C ASP A 165 -14.56 11.25 4.15
N GLY A 166 -14.96 10.94 5.39
CA GLY A 166 -14.19 10.03 6.25
C GLY A 166 -14.07 8.61 5.69
N GLN A 167 -15.09 8.11 4.98
CA GLN A 167 -15.07 6.75 4.44
C GLN A 167 -14.13 6.68 3.23
N THR A 168 -14.16 7.68 2.36
CA THR A 168 -13.26 7.78 1.20
C THR A 168 -11.81 7.97 1.65
N MET A 169 -11.57 8.76 2.70
CA MET A 169 -10.24 8.89 3.30
C MET A 169 -9.74 7.54 3.87
N GLU A 170 -10.58 6.84 4.62
CA GLU A 170 -10.24 5.52 5.17
C GLU A 170 -9.96 4.50 4.07
N GLU A 171 -10.75 4.50 3.00
CA GLU A 171 -10.53 3.65 1.83
C GLU A 171 -9.15 3.89 1.21
N LEU A 172 -8.78 5.14 0.96
CA LEU A 172 -7.47 5.48 0.42
C LEU A 172 -6.33 5.03 1.34
N VAL A 173 -6.48 5.19 2.66
CA VAL A 173 -5.48 4.71 3.62
C VAL A 173 -5.33 3.19 3.54
N VAL A 174 -6.45 2.45 3.51
CA VAL A 174 -6.43 0.98 3.38
C VAL A 174 -5.83 0.52 2.05
N VAL A 175 -6.16 1.22 0.95
CA VAL A 175 -5.56 1.00 -0.37
C VAL A 175 -4.04 1.25 -0.34
N GLY A 176 -3.59 2.29 0.36
CA GLY A 176 -2.17 2.56 0.55
C GLY A 176 -1.47 1.48 1.37
N ILE A 177 -2.12 0.97 2.43
CA ILE A 177 -1.64 -0.18 3.21
C ILE A 177 -1.51 -1.41 2.31
N ALA A 178 -2.53 -1.70 1.50
CA ALA A 178 -2.53 -2.84 0.59
C ALA A 178 -1.36 -2.75 -0.40
N GLN A 179 -1.08 -1.57 -0.95
CA GLN A 179 0.05 -1.35 -1.85
C GLN A 179 1.41 -1.65 -1.18
N ILE A 180 1.60 -1.23 0.08
CA ILE A 180 2.82 -1.53 0.85
C ILE A 180 2.94 -3.03 1.11
N GLU A 181 1.88 -3.67 1.59
CA GLU A 181 1.88 -5.08 1.95
C GLU A 181 2.05 -5.99 0.74
N GLU A 182 1.43 -5.66 -0.39
CA GLU A 182 1.57 -6.40 -1.64
C GLU A 182 3.01 -6.36 -2.15
N TYR A 183 3.63 -5.17 -2.18
CA TYR A 183 5.03 -5.06 -2.56
C TYR A 183 5.94 -5.90 -1.64
N LYS A 184 5.71 -5.82 -0.32
CA LYS A 184 6.46 -6.63 0.65
C LYS A 184 6.20 -8.12 0.49
N ARG A 185 4.99 -8.55 0.10
CA ARG A 185 4.65 -9.94 -0.17
C ARG A 185 5.39 -10.45 -1.40
N MET A 186 5.38 -9.69 -2.49
CA MET A 186 6.12 -10.03 -3.72
C MET A 186 7.63 -10.13 -3.47
N LEU A 187 8.19 -9.20 -2.68
CA LEU A 187 9.59 -9.28 -2.25
C LEU A 187 9.89 -10.59 -1.50
N ARG A 188 9.05 -11.00 -0.55
CA ARG A 188 9.21 -12.27 0.18
C ARG A 188 9.16 -13.47 -0.77
N GLN A 189 8.15 -13.53 -1.64
CA GLN A 189 8.00 -14.63 -2.61
C GLN A 189 9.18 -14.74 -3.57
N SER A 190 9.75 -13.61 -3.99
CA SER A 190 10.93 -13.61 -4.86
C SER A 190 12.19 -14.15 -4.19
N LYS A 191 12.40 -13.83 -2.90
CA LYS A 191 13.52 -14.36 -2.12
C LYS A 191 13.40 -15.87 -1.95
N THR A 192 12.20 -16.37 -1.65
CA THR A 192 11.95 -17.81 -1.54
C THR A 192 12.19 -18.53 -2.86
N SER A 193 11.76 -17.94 -3.98
CA SER A 193 11.96 -18.52 -5.32
C SER A 193 13.44 -18.57 -5.72
N ALA A 194 14.23 -17.55 -5.35
CA ALA A 194 15.67 -17.52 -5.63
C ALA A 194 16.44 -18.60 -4.85
N VAL A 195 16.05 -18.90 -3.60
CA VAL A 195 16.65 -19.98 -2.80
C VAL A 195 16.34 -21.36 -3.41
N GLY A 196 15.15 -21.56 -3.98
CA GLY A 196 14.78 -22.80 -4.66
C GLY A 196 15.57 -23.09 -5.95
N VAL A 197 16.15 -22.07 -6.59
CA VAL A 197 17.00 -22.22 -7.78
C VAL A 197 18.45 -22.55 -7.42
N ILE A 198 18.92 -22.16 -6.23
CA ILE A 198 20.30 -22.42 -5.77
C ILE A 198 20.45 -23.85 -5.21
N LEU A 199 19.34 -24.50 -4.84
CA LEU A 199 19.31 -25.84 -4.26
C LEU A 199 18.97 -26.96 -5.26
N ASN A 200 18.86 -26.65 -6.55
CA ASN A 200 18.74 -27.60 -7.67
C ASN A 200 19.98 -27.51 -8.58
#